data_AF-A0A376AI51-F1
#
_entry.id   AF-A0A376AI51-F1
#
_cell.length_a   1.000
_cell.length_b   1.000
_cell.length_c   1.000
_cell.angle_alpha   90.00
_cell.angle_beta   90.00
_cell.angle_gamma   90.00
#
_symmetry.space_group_name_H-M   'P 1'
#
loop_
_entity.id
_entity.type
_entity.pdbx_description
1 polymer ?
#
loop_
_entity_poly.entity_id
_entity_poly.type
_entity_poly.pdbx_seq_one_letter_code
_entity_poly.pdbx_strand_id
1 'polypeptide(L)'
;MSTSAFTGCGLCVNQMAPTSYSHRRPDSAEQRPSASPWRSGLPRLPLRRWRPPMSDERKLPKPESLEAKFLLLAALPYDPRAKRKHSLVFGFILDWFHSTYGNALASVRHVVATLKERDPSGRGLYSGDVHSALSDLVAWGYLHQVKGAGRQASRYIPAWDLVCVRKTPNATDDVSSVREIANAGVRENANANGLSVHEIPNEDPLTGPGHRTGSHVVGNKFEAAPPAPPADGLMATAAETASGDGFSEFWSAWPRKHGIKKARAEWRKILSDVDVVIDVAGDWAAHYEKHGIEKKWIPEPANWLAGERWLEDLPIVHIDAKGAAIAKAKANAPAKADLKAEPQPDNDNEPAVIPEFMKGSPSLWPVGAYWGEFIENDVVKEYDGKDVAADLLFLVNSPGPHFGKKLRHKIYVESAFKSVQEDGQRYLMSICGAVGVSSIEELDELMFKPLMVKADGNKITYLKLEEAA
;
A
#
# COMPACT_ATOMS: atom_id res chain seq x y z
N MET A 1 26.01 10.63 -58.74
CA MET A 1 25.65 10.19 -60.10
C MET A 1 26.28 8.83 -60.37
N SER A 2 25.53 7.75 -60.20
CA SER A 2 25.67 6.52 -60.98
C SER A 2 24.52 5.59 -60.61
N THR A 3 23.64 5.41 -61.57
CA THR A 3 22.45 4.56 -61.59
C THR A 3 22.85 3.11 -61.84
N SER A 4 22.29 2.16 -61.08
CA SER A 4 22.12 0.79 -61.57
C SER A 4 20.86 0.18 -60.96
N ALA A 5 19.89 -0.04 -61.83
CA ALA A 5 18.65 -0.74 -61.58
C ALA A 5 18.89 -2.25 -61.42
N PHE A 6 18.10 -2.90 -60.57
CA PHE A 6 17.83 -4.33 -60.66
C PHE A 6 16.33 -4.56 -60.51
N THR A 7 15.78 -5.28 -61.49
CA THR A 7 14.37 -5.57 -61.70
C THR A 7 14.17 -7.09 -61.62
N GLY A 8 13.05 -7.53 -61.06
CA GLY A 8 12.52 -8.92 -61.12
C GLY A 8 13.10 -9.85 -60.06
N CYS A 9 12.40 -10.83 -59.49
CA CYS A 9 11.20 -11.57 -59.87
C CYS A 9 10.70 -12.24 -58.57
N GLY A 10 9.41 -12.32 -58.25
CA GLY A 10 8.64 -13.50 -58.60
C GLY A 10 7.77 -13.92 -57.40
N LEU A 11 6.46 -14.01 -57.65
CA LEU A 11 5.44 -14.45 -56.72
C LEU A 11 5.60 -15.93 -56.35
N CYS A 12 5.34 -16.28 -55.09
CA CYS A 12 4.84 -17.60 -54.70
C CYS A 12 3.77 -17.42 -53.61
N VAL A 13 2.51 -17.48 -54.05
CA VAL A 13 1.31 -17.56 -53.22
C VAL A 13 1.13 -19.02 -52.83
N ASN A 14 1.29 -19.37 -51.54
CA ASN A 14 0.89 -20.68 -51.03
C ASN A 14 -0.42 -20.55 -50.25
N GLN A 15 -1.50 -20.97 -50.89
CA GLN A 15 -2.77 -21.29 -50.26
C GLN A 15 -2.64 -22.59 -49.47
N MET A 16 -2.81 -22.53 -48.15
CA MET A 16 -3.03 -23.72 -47.31
C MET A 16 -4.53 -23.86 -47.01
N ALA A 17 -5.07 -25.03 -47.36
CA ALA A 17 -6.45 -25.43 -47.15
C ALA A 17 -6.74 -25.78 -45.67
N PRO A 18 -7.98 -25.60 -45.19
CA PRO A 18 -8.38 -26.01 -43.84
C PRO A 18 -8.81 -27.48 -43.78
N THR A 19 -8.19 -28.23 -42.88
CA THR A 19 -8.57 -29.60 -42.50
C THR A 19 -9.76 -29.58 -41.55
N SER A 20 -10.90 -30.11 -42.01
CA SER A 20 -12.11 -30.33 -41.23
C SER A 20 -11.97 -31.53 -40.29
N TYR A 21 -12.05 -31.31 -38.98
CA TYR A 21 -12.02 -32.33 -37.94
C TYR A 21 -13.45 -32.73 -37.55
N SER A 22 -13.88 -33.93 -37.94
CA SER A 22 -15.21 -34.48 -37.64
C SER A 22 -15.20 -35.25 -36.31
N HIS A 23 -15.90 -34.74 -35.30
CA HIS A 23 -16.16 -35.46 -34.04
C HIS A 23 -17.28 -36.51 -34.24
N ARG A 24 -16.94 -37.79 -34.06
CA ARG A 24 -17.91 -38.88 -33.84
C ARG A 24 -18.47 -38.79 -32.42
N ARG A 25 -19.79 -38.77 -32.29
CA ARG A 25 -20.53 -39.12 -31.06
C ARG A 25 -20.85 -40.62 -31.10
N PRO A 26 -20.73 -41.37 -29.99
CA PRO A 26 -21.38 -42.67 -29.88
C PRO A 26 -22.77 -42.51 -29.27
N ASP A 27 -23.74 -43.10 -29.96
CA ASP A 27 -25.08 -43.39 -29.48
C ASP A 27 -25.02 -44.38 -28.31
N SER A 28 -25.85 -44.15 -27.29
CA SER A 28 -26.19 -45.17 -26.29
C SER A 28 -27.68 -45.16 -26.09
N ALA A 29 -28.31 -46.18 -26.67
CA ALA A 29 -29.70 -46.55 -26.49
C ALA A 29 -29.86 -47.19 -25.12
N GLU A 30 -30.83 -46.73 -24.32
CA GLU A 30 -31.20 -47.38 -23.08
C GLU A 30 -32.70 -47.65 -23.04
N GLN A 31 -33.00 -48.91 -22.74
CA GLN A 31 -34.29 -49.59 -22.81
C GLN A 31 -35.20 -49.15 -21.66
N ARG A 32 -36.48 -48.87 -21.96
CA ARG A 32 -37.54 -48.71 -20.97
C ARG A 32 -38.11 -50.07 -20.55
N PRO A 33 -38.31 -50.34 -19.25
CA PRO A 33 -39.23 -51.39 -18.82
C PRO A 33 -40.58 -50.80 -18.39
N SER A 34 -41.61 -51.20 -19.14
CA SER A 34 -42.85 -51.84 -18.67
C SER A 34 -43.33 -51.51 -17.24
N ALA A 35 -44.44 -50.77 -17.18
CA ALA A 35 -45.27 -50.58 -16.00
C ALA A 35 -45.97 -51.88 -15.54
N SER A 36 -46.21 -52.00 -14.23
CA SER A 36 -47.29 -52.82 -13.67
C SER A 36 -47.76 -52.27 -12.31
N PRO A 37 -49.03 -52.53 -11.93
CA PRO A 37 -49.78 -51.69 -11.02
C PRO A 37 -49.98 -52.34 -9.65
N TRP A 38 -49.68 -51.61 -8.56
CA TRP A 38 -50.08 -52.01 -7.21
C TRP A 38 -50.91 -50.91 -6.55
N ARG A 39 -52.21 -51.18 -6.49
CA ARG A 39 -53.17 -50.61 -5.54
C ARG A 39 -52.97 -51.26 -4.18
N SER A 40 -52.95 -50.45 -3.12
CA SER A 40 -53.59 -50.65 -1.81
C SER A 40 -52.84 -49.76 -0.81
N GLY A 41 -53.41 -48.66 -0.33
CA GLY A 41 -54.38 -48.72 0.76
C GLY A 41 -53.72 -48.10 2.00
N LEU A 42 -53.65 -46.77 2.04
CA LEU A 42 -53.26 -46.02 3.24
C LEU A 42 -54.45 -45.20 3.75
N PRO A 43 -54.71 -45.19 5.06
CA PRO A 43 -55.87 -44.54 5.65
C PRO A 43 -55.75 -43.02 5.53
N ARG A 44 -56.81 -42.39 5.02
CA ARG A 44 -56.97 -40.93 5.03
C ARG A 44 -56.99 -40.43 6.47
N LEU A 45 -55.88 -39.87 6.94
CA LEU A 45 -55.88 -39.02 8.12
C LEU A 45 -56.63 -37.72 7.79
N PRO A 46 -57.45 -37.19 8.71
CA PRO A 46 -58.18 -35.96 8.49
C PRO A 46 -57.19 -34.80 8.30
N LEU A 47 -57.27 -34.16 7.15
CA LEU A 47 -56.59 -32.91 6.83
C LEU A 47 -56.94 -31.88 7.92
N ARG A 48 -56.10 -31.78 8.95
CA ARG A 48 -56.06 -30.59 9.80
C ARG A 48 -55.68 -29.44 8.89
N ARG A 49 -56.67 -28.60 8.61
CA ARG A 49 -56.56 -27.35 7.88
C ARG A 49 -55.46 -26.51 8.53
N TRP A 50 -54.23 -26.64 8.02
CA TRP A 50 -53.12 -25.75 8.34
C TRP A 50 -53.56 -24.37 7.87
N ARG A 51 -54.05 -23.53 8.80
CA ARG A 51 -54.10 -22.10 8.56
C ARG A 51 -52.64 -21.66 8.52
N PRO A 52 -52.13 -21.13 7.40
CA PRO A 52 -50.85 -20.46 7.41
C PRO A 52 -50.91 -19.39 8.51
N PRO A 53 -49.93 -19.32 9.42
CA PRO A 53 -49.88 -18.25 10.39
C PRO A 53 -49.96 -16.92 9.64
N MET A 54 -50.85 -16.05 10.12
CA MET A 54 -51.07 -14.72 9.58
C MET A 54 -49.73 -14.07 9.30
N SER A 55 -49.59 -13.55 8.07
CA SER A 55 -48.43 -12.86 7.54
C SER A 55 -47.70 -12.08 8.62
N ASP A 56 -46.59 -12.66 9.07
CA ASP A 56 -45.62 -11.98 9.94
C ASP A 56 -45.21 -10.71 9.18
N GLU A 57 -45.74 -9.57 9.63
CA GLU A 57 -45.15 -8.28 9.35
C GLU A 57 -43.77 -8.30 10.00
N ARG A 58 -42.79 -8.84 9.26
CA ARG A 58 -41.39 -8.79 9.66
C ARG A 58 -41.08 -7.32 9.89
N LYS A 59 -40.92 -6.98 11.17
CA LYS A 59 -40.52 -5.63 11.59
C LYS A 59 -39.26 -5.31 10.80
N LEU A 60 -39.34 -4.30 9.95
CA LEU A 60 -38.19 -3.86 9.19
C LEU A 60 -37.07 -3.55 10.18
N PRO A 61 -35.85 -4.05 9.96
CA PRO A 61 -34.74 -3.73 10.82
C PRO A 61 -34.61 -2.21 10.86
N LYS A 62 -34.34 -1.66 12.06
CA LYS A 62 -34.06 -0.24 12.17
C LYS A 62 -32.95 0.10 11.18
N PRO A 63 -33.07 1.19 10.40
CA PRO A 63 -31.96 1.64 9.59
C PRO A 63 -30.74 1.72 10.50
N GLU A 64 -29.57 1.29 10.00
CA GLU A 64 -28.29 1.29 10.72
C GLU A 64 -28.09 0.17 11.76
N SER A 65 -29.08 -0.72 11.97
CA SER A 65 -28.85 -1.92 12.78
C SER A 65 -27.77 -2.80 12.15
N LEU A 66 -27.09 -3.61 12.97
CA LEU A 66 -26.11 -4.57 12.47
C LEU A 66 -26.74 -5.54 11.46
N GLU A 67 -28.02 -5.88 11.65
CA GLU A 67 -28.82 -6.65 10.70
C GLU A 67 -28.98 -5.93 9.36
N ALA A 68 -29.30 -4.62 9.37
CA ALA A 68 -29.40 -3.83 8.14
C ALA A 68 -28.04 -3.73 7.41
N LYS A 69 -26.95 -3.51 8.15
CA LYS A 69 -25.58 -3.51 7.58
C LYS A 69 -25.25 -4.86 6.93
N PHE A 70 -25.55 -5.96 7.60
CA PHE A 70 -25.31 -7.30 7.08
C PHE A 70 -26.14 -7.59 5.83
N LEU A 71 -27.42 -7.24 5.82
CA LEU A 71 -28.30 -7.42 4.66
C LEU A 71 -27.82 -6.62 3.44
N LEU A 72 -27.38 -5.36 3.62
CA LEU A 72 -26.78 -4.58 2.53
C LEU A 72 -25.52 -5.24 1.98
N LEU A 73 -24.61 -5.65 2.87
CA LEU A 73 -23.36 -6.28 2.46
C LEU A 73 -23.61 -7.62 1.74
N ALA A 74 -24.62 -8.38 2.18
CA ALA A 74 -25.03 -9.64 1.55
C ALA A 74 -25.73 -9.45 0.20
N ALA A 75 -26.39 -8.30 -0.02
CA ALA A 75 -27.04 -7.98 -1.29
C ALA A 75 -26.03 -7.65 -2.41
N LEU A 76 -24.89 -7.04 -2.08
CA LEU A 76 -23.93 -6.53 -3.06
C LEU A 76 -23.33 -7.63 -3.99
N PRO A 77 -22.97 -8.84 -3.53
CA PRO A 77 -22.49 -9.92 -4.41
C PRO A 77 -23.50 -10.42 -5.45
N TYR A 78 -24.80 -10.16 -5.27
CA TYR A 78 -25.82 -10.51 -6.26
C TYR A 78 -25.90 -9.53 -7.43
N ASP A 79 -25.26 -8.36 -7.32
CA ASP A 79 -25.11 -7.44 -8.46
C ASP A 79 -23.97 -7.94 -9.38
N PRO A 80 -24.25 -8.31 -10.64
CA PRO A 80 -23.23 -8.82 -11.56
C PRO A 80 -22.15 -7.78 -11.90
N ARG A 81 -22.38 -6.50 -11.63
CA ARG A 81 -21.42 -5.41 -11.84
C ARG A 81 -20.41 -5.32 -10.69
N ALA A 82 -20.77 -5.83 -9.51
CA ALA A 82 -19.92 -5.81 -8.33
C ALA A 82 -18.68 -6.69 -8.54
N LYS A 83 -17.57 -6.24 -7.95
CA LYS A 83 -16.24 -6.87 -7.99
C LYS A 83 -15.69 -6.84 -6.58
N ARG A 84 -14.63 -7.60 -6.31
CA ARG A 84 -13.98 -7.65 -4.99
C ARG A 84 -13.69 -6.25 -4.40
N LYS A 85 -13.20 -5.30 -5.19
CA LYS A 85 -12.94 -3.92 -4.74
C LYS A 85 -14.19 -3.20 -4.21
N HIS A 86 -15.35 -3.44 -4.84
CA HIS A 86 -16.62 -2.86 -4.40
C HIS A 86 -17.03 -3.41 -3.04
N SER A 87 -16.94 -4.73 -2.86
CA SER A 87 -17.28 -5.38 -1.58
C SER A 87 -16.39 -4.92 -0.43
N LEU A 88 -15.08 -4.77 -0.66
CA LEU A 88 -14.14 -4.29 0.37
C LEU A 88 -14.41 -2.83 0.76
N VAL A 89 -14.56 -1.96 -0.23
CA VAL A 89 -14.83 -0.53 0.01
C VAL A 89 -16.20 -0.34 0.66
N PHE A 90 -17.23 -1.04 0.19
CA PHE A 90 -18.57 -0.96 0.77
C PHE A 90 -18.62 -1.49 2.20
N GLY A 91 -17.95 -2.63 2.46
CA GLY A 91 -17.81 -3.17 3.81
C GLY A 91 -17.12 -2.19 4.77
N PHE A 92 -16.07 -1.51 4.32
CA PHE A 92 -15.43 -0.44 5.10
C PHE A 92 -16.40 0.71 5.42
N ILE A 93 -17.16 1.19 4.43
CA ILE A 93 -18.12 2.30 4.64
C ILE A 93 -19.24 1.89 5.61
N LEU A 94 -19.76 0.66 5.50
CA LEU A 94 -20.78 0.14 6.42
C LEU A 94 -20.26 0.01 7.85
N ASP A 95 -19.03 -0.46 8.02
CA ASP A 95 -18.35 -0.59 9.32
C ASP A 95 -18.12 0.79 9.95
N TRP A 96 -17.61 1.75 9.18
CA TRP A 96 -17.29 3.10 9.63
C TRP A 96 -18.52 4.01 9.83
N PHE A 97 -19.68 3.63 9.32
CA PHE A 97 -20.89 4.43 9.47
C PHE A 97 -21.44 4.41 10.90
N HIS A 98 -21.67 5.59 11.46
CA HIS A 98 -22.25 5.80 12.78
C HIS A 98 -23.51 6.68 12.71
N SER A 99 -24.58 6.22 13.35
CA SER A 99 -25.89 6.88 13.43
C SER A 99 -25.81 8.28 14.04
N THR A 100 -25.02 8.45 15.09
CA THR A 100 -24.86 9.73 15.81
C THR A 100 -24.31 10.85 14.91
N TYR A 101 -23.48 10.52 13.93
CA TYR A 101 -22.88 11.48 12.99
C TYR A 101 -23.59 11.49 11.62
N GLY A 102 -24.49 10.54 11.40
CA GLY A 102 -25.31 10.37 10.19
C GLY A 102 -24.52 10.15 8.89
N ASN A 103 -23.21 9.88 8.96
CA ASN A 103 -22.32 9.86 7.81
C ASN A 103 -21.05 9.03 8.07
N ALA A 104 -20.54 8.33 7.05
CA ALA A 104 -19.16 7.86 7.05
C ALA A 104 -18.25 8.98 6.48
N LEU A 105 -17.63 9.75 7.37
CA LEU A 105 -16.54 10.67 7.01
C LEU A 105 -15.27 9.85 6.80
N ALA A 106 -14.96 9.56 5.54
CA ALA A 106 -13.75 8.82 5.19
C ALA A 106 -13.05 9.49 4.01
N SER A 107 -11.85 10.02 4.25
CA SER A 107 -10.96 10.42 3.16
C SER A 107 -10.51 9.16 2.40
N VAL A 108 -10.36 9.25 1.07
CA VAL A 108 -9.88 8.11 0.25
C VAL A 108 -8.55 7.56 0.78
N ARG A 109 -7.65 8.45 1.23
CA ARG A 109 -6.39 8.08 1.88
C ARG A 109 -6.58 7.20 3.12
N HIS A 110 -7.56 7.53 3.95
CA HIS A 110 -7.87 6.75 5.14
C HIS A 110 -8.45 5.37 4.78
N VAL A 111 -9.36 5.31 3.82
CA VAL A 111 -9.91 4.03 3.32
C VAL A 111 -8.78 3.12 2.82
N VAL A 112 -7.87 3.64 2.00
CA VAL A 112 -6.71 2.89 1.48
C VAL A 112 -5.84 2.37 2.63
N ALA A 113 -5.49 3.23 3.59
CA ALA A 113 -4.63 2.86 4.71
C ALA A 113 -5.27 1.73 5.55
N THR A 114 -6.54 1.87 5.92
CA THR A 114 -7.23 0.87 6.74
C THR A 114 -7.48 -0.43 5.99
N LEU A 115 -7.80 -0.38 4.69
CA LEU A 115 -7.92 -1.60 3.89
C LEU A 115 -6.59 -2.32 3.73
N LYS A 116 -5.47 -1.60 3.65
CA LYS A 116 -4.12 -2.18 3.62
C LYS A 116 -3.76 -2.87 4.94
N GLU A 117 -4.11 -2.25 6.07
CA GLU A 117 -3.90 -2.82 7.41
C GLU A 117 -4.74 -4.08 7.67
N ARG A 118 -5.99 -4.09 7.19
CA ARG A 118 -6.92 -5.23 7.35
C ARG A 118 -6.65 -6.39 6.39
N ASP A 119 -5.93 -6.16 5.30
CA ASP A 119 -5.60 -7.20 4.34
C ASP A 119 -4.49 -8.09 4.90
N PRO A 120 -4.73 -9.40 5.13
CA PRO A 120 -3.69 -10.31 5.63
C PRO A 120 -2.51 -10.43 4.67
N SER A 121 -2.68 -10.08 3.40
CA SER A 121 -1.59 -10.05 2.41
C SER A 121 -0.84 -8.72 2.36
N GLY A 122 -1.30 -7.68 3.09
CA GLY A 122 -0.69 -6.36 3.11
C GLY A 122 -0.74 -5.58 1.78
N ARG A 123 -1.38 -6.15 0.74
CA ARG A 123 -1.50 -5.51 -0.58
C ARG A 123 -2.46 -4.33 -0.54
N GLY A 124 -3.64 -4.51 0.08
CA GLY A 124 -4.66 -3.48 0.14
C GLY A 124 -5.25 -3.15 -1.24
N LEU A 125 -5.78 -1.93 -1.39
CA LEU A 125 -6.28 -1.41 -2.66
C LEU A 125 -5.54 -0.12 -3.01
N TYR A 126 -5.30 0.10 -4.31
CA TYR A 126 -4.78 1.37 -4.80
C TYR A 126 -5.80 2.49 -4.64
N SER A 127 -5.33 3.73 -4.52
CA SER A 127 -6.22 4.89 -4.38
C SER A 127 -7.17 5.06 -5.56
N GLY A 128 -6.72 4.73 -6.78
CA GLY A 128 -7.57 4.75 -7.98
C GLY A 128 -8.70 3.73 -7.92
N ASP A 129 -8.44 2.53 -7.40
CA ASP A 129 -9.45 1.49 -7.23
C ASP A 129 -10.51 1.87 -6.21
N VAL A 130 -10.10 2.46 -5.09
CA VAL A 130 -11.03 2.97 -4.08
C VAL A 130 -11.89 4.08 -4.67
N HIS A 131 -11.32 4.98 -5.47
CA HIS A 131 -12.08 6.08 -6.07
C HIS A 131 -13.09 5.60 -7.12
N SER A 132 -12.68 4.66 -7.99
CA SER A 132 -13.58 4.00 -8.94
C SER A 132 -14.69 3.26 -8.19
N ALA A 133 -14.36 2.47 -7.17
CA ALA A 133 -15.36 1.71 -6.42
C ALA A 133 -16.38 2.60 -5.71
N LEU A 134 -15.96 3.71 -5.10
CA LEU A 134 -16.87 4.68 -4.49
C LEU A 134 -17.79 5.33 -5.54
N SER A 135 -17.24 5.67 -6.71
CA SER A 135 -18.03 6.28 -7.79
C SER A 135 -19.05 5.30 -8.36
N ASP A 136 -18.66 4.05 -8.55
CA ASP A 136 -19.51 2.97 -9.06
C ASP A 136 -20.64 2.65 -8.06
N LEU A 137 -20.33 2.51 -6.77
CA LEU A 137 -21.33 2.27 -5.71
C LEU A 137 -22.34 3.42 -5.58
N VAL A 138 -21.91 4.66 -5.80
CA VAL A 138 -22.81 5.83 -5.85
C VAL A 138 -23.69 5.79 -7.09
N ALA A 139 -23.12 5.47 -8.26
CA ALA A 139 -23.86 5.37 -9.51
C ALA A 139 -24.91 4.24 -9.49
N TRP A 140 -24.64 3.14 -8.78
CA TRP A 140 -25.57 2.02 -8.63
C TRP A 140 -26.62 2.24 -7.52
N GLY A 141 -26.52 3.32 -6.76
CA GLY A 141 -27.46 3.65 -5.70
C GLY A 141 -27.24 2.91 -4.39
N TYR A 142 -26.09 2.26 -4.18
CA TYR A 142 -25.74 1.66 -2.88
C TYR A 142 -25.26 2.71 -1.85
N LEU A 143 -24.72 3.83 -2.33
CA LEU A 143 -24.23 4.94 -1.51
C LEU A 143 -24.78 6.28 -2.02
N HIS A 144 -25.10 7.18 -1.10
CA HIS A 144 -25.31 8.60 -1.38
C HIS A 144 -24.03 9.37 -1.04
N GLN A 145 -23.51 10.13 -1.99
CA GLN A 145 -22.34 10.99 -1.79
C GLN A 145 -22.77 12.43 -1.53
N VAL A 146 -22.38 12.97 -0.37
CA VAL A 146 -22.41 14.41 -0.11
C VAL A 146 -21.00 14.95 -0.33
N LYS A 147 -20.80 15.65 -1.45
CA LYS A 147 -19.51 16.23 -1.81
C LYS A 147 -19.09 17.25 -0.76
N GLY A 148 -17.90 17.06 -0.18
CA GLY A 148 -17.30 18.03 0.73
C GLY A 148 -16.80 19.25 -0.05
N ALA A 149 -16.81 20.42 0.58
CA ALA A 149 -16.23 21.64 0.03
C ALA A 149 -14.97 22.04 0.81
N GLY A 150 -13.95 22.52 0.08
CA GLY A 150 -12.69 23.00 0.68
C GLY A 150 -11.90 21.88 1.39
N ARG A 151 -11.70 22.03 2.70
CA ARG A 151 -10.94 21.06 3.53
C ARG A 151 -11.79 19.89 4.03
N GLN A 152 -13.09 19.89 3.77
CA GLN A 152 -13.97 18.83 4.23
C GLN A 152 -13.93 17.65 3.25
N ALA A 153 -13.71 16.44 3.78
CA ALA A 153 -13.80 15.21 3.00
C ALA A 153 -15.25 14.94 2.58
N SER A 154 -15.43 14.29 1.42
CA SER A 154 -16.73 13.79 0.98
C SER A 154 -17.30 12.79 1.99
N ARG A 155 -18.61 12.83 2.17
CA ARG A 155 -19.35 11.93 3.06
C ARG A 155 -20.12 10.91 2.25
N TYR A 156 -20.13 9.67 2.72
CA TYR A 156 -20.88 8.58 2.10
C TYR A 156 -21.92 8.05 3.09
N ILE A 157 -23.16 7.90 2.62
CA ILE A 157 -24.29 7.41 3.40
C ILE A 157 -24.82 6.15 2.70
N PRO A 158 -24.89 4.99 3.37
CA PRO A 158 -25.51 3.80 2.79
C PRO A 158 -26.98 4.03 2.44
N ALA A 159 -27.40 3.50 1.29
CA ALA A 159 -28.80 3.52 0.85
C ALA A 159 -29.61 2.48 1.65
N TRP A 160 -30.08 2.87 2.84
CA TRP A 160 -30.80 1.99 3.77
C TRP A 160 -32.16 1.52 3.22
N ASP A 161 -32.71 2.23 2.24
CA ASP A 161 -33.93 1.88 1.52
C ASP A 161 -33.82 0.56 0.75
N LEU A 162 -32.61 0.17 0.31
CA LEU A 162 -32.35 -1.13 -0.31
C LEU A 162 -32.59 -2.32 0.64
N VAL A 163 -32.52 -2.10 1.96
CA VAL A 163 -32.85 -3.14 2.97
C VAL A 163 -34.35 -3.24 3.18
N CYS A 164 -35.08 -2.15 2.98
CA CYS A 164 -36.49 -2.04 3.34
C CYS A 164 -37.46 -2.50 2.23
N VAL A 165 -36.97 -2.75 1.01
CA VAL A 165 -37.75 -2.85 -0.22
C VAL A 165 -37.20 -4.04 -1.01
N ARG A 166 -37.83 -5.22 -1.15
CA ARG A 166 -39.23 -5.61 -1.35
C ARG A 166 -39.45 -7.02 -0.79
N LYS A 167 -40.69 -7.35 -0.44
CA LYS A 167 -41.21 -8.70 -0.70
C LYS A 167 -41.00 -8.94 -2.20
N THR A 168 -39.91 -9.62 -2.59
CA THR A 168 -39.87 -10.23 -3.92
C THR A 168 -41.20 -10.98 -4.05
N PRO A 169 -42.04 -10.69 -5.06
CA PRO A 169 -43.21 -11.50 -5.29
C PRO A 169 -42.68 -12.92 -5.38
N ASN A 170 -43.05 -13.75 -4.41
CA ASN A 170 -42.66 -15.14 -4.45
C ASN A 170 -43.06 -15.64 -5.84
N ALA A 171 -42.14 -16.32 -6.51
CA ALA A 171 -42.39 -17.12 -7.69
C ALA A 171 -43.30 -18.31 -7.33
N THR A 172 -44.51 -18.03 -6.83
CA THR A 172 -45.53 -19.00 -6.42
C THR A 172 -46.79 -18.95 -7.26
N ASP A 173 -46.87 -18.08 -8.27
CA ASP A 173 -47.98 -18.13 -9.24
C ASP A 173 -47.59 -18.82 -10.57
N ASP A 174 -46.33 -19.24 -10.73
CA ASP A 174 -45.95 -20.11 -11.85
C ASP A 174 -45.99 -21.58 -11.43
N VAL A 175 -47.02 -22.25 -11.97
CA VAL A 175 -47.18 -23.69 -12.19
C VAL A 175 -45.96 -24.52 -11.76
N SER A 176 -46.15 -25.33 -10.73
CA SER A 176 -45.20 -26.33 -10.26
C SER A 176 -44.75 -27.28 -11.39
N SER A 177 -43.71 -26.93 -12.14
CA SER A 177 -42.99 -27.88 -12.97
C SER A 177 -41.95 -28.61 -12.10
N VAL A 178 -42.46 -29.44 -11.18
CA VAL A 178 -41.63 -30.43 -10.51
C VAL A 178 -41.22 -31.46 -11.56
N ARG A 179 -40.00 -31.35 -12.08
CA ARG A 179 -39.32 -32.53 -12.61
C ARG A 179 -38.92 -33.37 -11.41
N GLU A 180 -39.54 -34.54 -11.28
CA GLU A 180 -39.09 -35.59 -10.36
C GLU A 180 -37.60 -35.90 -10.64
N ILE A 181 -36.76 -35.59 -9.67
CA ILE A 181 -35.38 -36.06 -9.64
C ILE A 181 -35.43 -37.48 -9.07
N ALA A 182 -35.14 -38.46 -9.93
CA ALA A 182 -35.00 -39.85 -9.51
C ALA A 182 -33.86 -39.99 -8.49
N ASN A 183 -34.17 -40.68 -7.40
CA ASN A 183 -33.32 -40.93 -6.24
C ASN A 183 -31.92 -41.42 -6.62
N ALA A 184 -30.89 -40.63 -6.29
CA ALA A 184 -29.52 -41.13 -6.18
C ALA A 184 -29.34 -41.76 -4.79
N GLY A 185 -28.99 -43.05 -4.78
CA GLY A 185 -28.83 -43.87 -3.59
C GLY A 185 -27.83 -43.30 -2.60
N VAL A 186 -28.26 -43.19 -1.35
CA VAL A 186 -27.42 -42.98 -0.18
C VAL A 186 -26.60 -44.26 0.03
N ARG A 187 -25.28 -44.17 -0.12
CA ARG A 187 -24.35 -45.19 0.39
C ARG A 187 -24.21 -45.00 1.90
N GLU A 188 -24.56 -46.03 2.66
CA GLU A 188 -24.18 -46.17 4.06
C GLU A 188 -22.65 -46.38 4.14
N ASN A 189 -21.96 -45.44 4.77
CA ASN A 189 -20.58 -45.64 5.21
C ASN A 189 -20.56 -45.81 6.74
N ALA A 190 -19.89 -46.88 7.15
CA ALA A 190 -19.78 -47.36 8.51
C ALA A 190 -18.94 -46.45 9.43
N ASN A 191 -19.40 -46.38 10.67
CA ASN A 191 -18.69 -46.17 11.92
C ASN A 191 -17.17 -45.90 11.84
N ALA A 192 -16.77 -44.70 12.25
CA ALA A 192 -15.44 -44.42 12.77
C ALA A 192 -15.56 -44.05 14.26
N ASN A 193 -14.71 -44.71 15.03
CA ASN A 193 -14.66 -44.77 16.48
C ASN A 193 -14.63 -43.40 17.16
N GLY A 194 -15.34 -43.32 18.29
CA GLY A 194 -15.05 -42.33 19.31
C GLY A 194 -13.67 -42.55 19.90
N LEU A 195 -12.95 -41.44 20.12
CA LEU A 195 -12.00 -41.16 21.20
C LEU A 195 -11.33 -39.81 20.90
N SER A 196 -10.97 -39.08 21.96
CA SER A 196 -10.29 -37.77 22.00
C SER A 196 -11.18 -36.52 21.99
N VAL A 197 -11.91 -36.31 23.10
CA VAL A 197 -12.17 -34.96 23.63
C VAL A 197 -11.03 -34.66 24.60
N HIS A 198 -10.13 -33.74 24.25
CA HIS A 198 -9.22 -33.12 25.21
C HIS A 198 -9.92 -31.91 25.81
N GLU A 199 -10.16 -31.94 27.12
CA GLU A 199 -10.56 -30.76 27.90
C GLU A 199 -9.39 -29.77 27.92
N ILE A 200 -9.63 -28.56 27.40
CA ILE A 200 -8.74 -27.42 27.59
C ILE A 200 -9.30 -26.63 28.78
N PRO A 201 -8.56 -26.46 29.89
CA PRO A 201 -8.99 -25.59 30.97
C PRO A 201 -8.95 -24.14 30.50
N ASN A 202 -10.11 -23.51 30.54
CA ASN A 202 -10.33 -22.11 30.25
C ASN A 202 -9.90 -21.29 31.48
N GLU A 203 -8.61 -20.97 31.59
CA GLU A 203 -8.12 -20.01 32.58
C GLU A 203 -8.14 -18.60 31.97
N ASP A 204 -9.15 -17.84 32.42
CA ASP A 204 -9.36 -16.42 32.17
C ASP A 204 -8.50 -15.62 33.18
N PRO A 205 -7.44 -14.90 32.76
CA PRO A 205 -6.70 -14.05 33.68
C PRO A 205 -7.48 -12.74 33.92
N LEU A 206 -8.29 -12.77 34.97
CA LEU A 206 -8.58 -11.70 35.93
C LEU A 206 -8.24 -10.27 35.47
N THR A 207 -9.24 -9.61 34.90
CA THR A 207 -9.30 -8.14 34.86
C THR A 207 -9.62 -7.61 36.26
N GLY A 208 -8.58 -7.31 37.02
CA GLY A 208 -8.70 -6.61 38.31
C GLY A 208 -8.85 -5.09 38.13
N PRO A 209 -9.77 -4.43 38.87
CA PRO A 209 -9.89 -2.98 38.87
C PRO A 209 -9.00 -2.36 39.95
N GLY A 210 -8.17 -1.39 39.56
CA GLY A 210 -7.64 -0.41 40.51
C GLY A 210 -6.19 0.01 40.27
N HIS A 211 -6.00 1.23 39.78
CA HIS A 211 -4.93 2.07 40.29
C HIS A 211 -5.44 3.50 40.44
N ARG A 212 -5.61 3.87 41.71
CA ARG A 212 -5.67 5.24 42.20
C ARG A 212 -4.31 5.89 41.93
N THR A 213 -4.30 7.11 41.42
CA THR A 213 -3.12 7.99 41.49
C THR A 213 -3.52 9.26 42.22
N GLY A 214 -2.60 9.70 43.06
CA GLY A 214 -2.85 10.50 44.25
C GLY A 214 -3.23 11.95 44.02
N SER A 215 -3.86 12.47 45.07
CA SER A 215 -3.80 13.85 45.54
C SER A 215 -2.60 14.66 45.04
N HIS A 216 -2.88 15.82 44.46
CA HIS A 216 -2.06 16.99 44.73
C HIS A 216 -2.93 18.09 45.31
N VAL A 217 -2.65 18.37 46.58
CA VAL A 217 -3.23 19.41 47.44
C VAL A 217 -2.55 20.74 47.12
N VAL A 218 -3.41 21.76 46.89
CA VAL A 218 -3.36 23.16 47.35
C VAL A 218 -2.08 23.98 47.13
N GLY A 219 -2.26 25.12 46.45
CA GLY A 219 -1.31 26.23 46.44
C GLY A 219 -1.81 27.48 45.70
N ASN A 220 -2.98 28.02 46.09
CA ASN A 220 -3.39 29.38 45.73
C ASN A 220 -2.47 30.41 46.40
N LYS A 221 -1.91 31.34 45.62
CA LYS A 221 -1.74 32.80 45.89
C LYS A 221 -0.62 33.34 45.01
N PHE A 222 -0.93 34.26 44.10
CA PHE A 222 -0.28 35.58 44.09
C PHE A 222 -1.17 36.58 43.35
N GLU A 223 -1.30 37.73 44.02
CA GLU A 223 -2.18 38.85 43.77
C GLU A 223 -1.76 39.73 42.59
N ALA A 224 -2.77 40.46 42.14
CA ALA A 224 -2.81 41.76 41.47
C ALA A 224 -1.51 42.59 41.38
N ALA A 225 -1.38 43.21 40.19
CA ALA A 225 -0.38 44.20 39.79
C ALA A 225 -0.40 45.50 40.62
N PRO A 226 0.76 46.18 40.70
CA PRO A 226 0.83 47.65 40.80
C PRO A 226 1.41 48.31 39.52
N PRO A 227 1.20 49.64 39.37
CA PRO A 227 1.23 50.35 38.10
C PRO A 227 2.62 50.87 37.67
N ALA A 228 2.69 51.30 36.41
CA ALA A 228 3.86 51.84 35.71
C ALA A 228 4.30 53.23 36.23
N PRO A 229 5.62 53.52 36.23
CA PRO A 229 6.18 54.86 36.21
C PRO A 229 6.69 55.27 34.80
N PRO A 230 6.98 56.57 34.60
CA PRO A 230 6.75 57.28 33.34
C PRO A 230 7.89 57.18 32.33
N ALA A 231 7.54 57.56 31.10
CA ALA A 231 8.40 57.74 29.95
C ALA A 231 9.40 58.88 30.18
N ASP A 232 10.69 58.52 30.23
CA ASP A 232 11.79 59.45 29.99
C ASP A 232 12.60 58.97 28.78
N GLY A 233 12.76 59.88 27.82
CA GLY A 233 13.42 59.64 26.56
C GLY A 233 14.92 59.40 26.75
N LEU A 234 15.46 58.46 25.99
CA LEU A 234 16.90 58.34 25.80
C LEU A 234 17.25 58.19 24.33
N MET A 235 18.12 59.13 23.95
CA MET A 235 18.73 59.33 22.66
C MET A 235 19.46 58.10 22.12
N ALA A 236 19.65 58.12 20.80
CA ALA A 236 20.58 57.27 20.10
C ALA A 236 22.01 57.47 20.62
N THR A 237 22.45 56.61 21.53
CA THR A 237 23.87 56.47 21.86
C THR A 237 24.47 55.46 20.90
N ALA A 238 25.22 55.96 19.92
CA ALA A 238 26.17 55.16 19.16
C ALA A 238 27.20 54.61 20.15
N ALA A 239 27.15 53.29 20.40
CA ALA A 239 28.14 52.60 21.19
C ALA A 239 29.34 52.26 20.29
N GLU A 240 30.43 52.98 20.50
CA GLU A 240 31.77 52.61 20.09
C GLU A 240 32.14 51.23 20.66
N THR A 241 32.24 50.26 19.76
CA THR A 241 33.26 49.21 19.65
C THR A 241 34.02 48.81 20.94
N ALA A 242 33.43 47.91 21.74
CA ALA A 242 34.20 46.91 22.45
C ALA A 242 34.45 45.73 21.49
N SER A 243 35.60 45.73 20.83
CA SER A 243 36.04 44.71 19.86
C SER A 243 36.39 43.34 20.50
N GLY A 244 35.66 42.88 21.51
CA GLY A 244 36.08 41.72 22.30
C GLY A 244 35.26 40.44 22.14
N ASP A 245 33.96 40.56 21.86
CA ASP A 245 33.07 39.43 22.14
C ASP A 245 32.81 38.53 20.91
N GLY A 246 33.30 38.87 19.72
CA GLY A 246 33.04 38.12 18.47
C GLY A 246 31.57 38.11 17.98
N PHE A 247 30.61 38.51 18.83
CA PHE A 247 29.18 38.45 18.51
C PHE A 247 28.80 39.28 17.27
N SER A 248 29.47 40.41 17.04
CA SER A 248 29.18 41.25 15.87
C SER A 248 29.56 40.55 14.56
N GLU A 249 30.62 39.74 14.57
CA GLU A 249 31.08 38.99 13.40
C GLU A 249 30.14 37.82 13.12
N PHE A 250 29.81 37.03 14.14
CA PHE A 250 28.76 36.00 14.06
C PHE A 250 27.43 36.58 13.56
N TRP A 251 27.01 37.71 14.15
CA TRP A 251 25.76 38.35 13.78
C TRP A 251 25.80 38.91 12.36
N SER A 252 26.96 39.22 11.79
CA SER A 252 27.13 39.63 10.40
C SER A 252 27.05 38.42 9.45
N ALA A 253 27.68 37.30 9.81
CA ALA A 253 27.69 36.06 9.01
C ALA A 253 26.31 35.39 8.89
N TRP A 254 25.48 35.40 9.95
CA TRP A 254 24.24 34.62 9.97
C TRP A 254 23.14 35.16 9.02
N PRO A 255 22.54 34.38 8.10
CA PRO A 255 21.64 34.90 7.05
C PRO A 255 20.27 35.39 7.56
N ARG A 256 19.81 34.91 8.73
CA ARG A 256 18.50 35.28 9.32
C ARG A 256 18.67 36.16 10.56
N LYS A 257 18.50 37.48 10.42
CA LYS A 257 18.62 38.46 11.53
C LYS A 257 17.36 38.53 12.41
N HIS A 258 17.02 37.46 13.13
CA HIS A 258 15.86 37.43 14.05
C HIS A 258 16.28 37.18 15.50
N GLY A 259 15.64 37.88 16.46
CA GLY A 259 15.80 37.58 17.89
C GLY A 259 17.15 37.95 18.52
N ILE A 260 17.75 39.10 18.16
CA ILE A 260 19.10 39.51 18.61
C ILE A 260 19.31 39.45 20.14
N LYS A 261 18.30 39.83 20.94
CA LYS A 261 18.40 39.80 22.42
C LYS A 261 18.57 38.37 22.95
N LYS A 262 17.88 37.40 22.36
CA LYS A 262 17.99 35.98 22.73
C LYS A 262 19.32 35.40 22.26
N ALA A 263 19.71 35.69 21.01
CA ALA A 263 20.98 35.24 20.47
C ALA A 263 22.17 35.75 21.30
N ARG A 264 22.15 37.02 21.74
CA ARG A 264 23.18 37.59 22.61
C ARG A 264 23.20 36.93 24.00
N ALA A 265 22.05 36.50 24.52
CA ALA A 265 21.98 35.80 25.79
C ALA A 265 22.59 34.39 25.71
N GLU A 266 22.35 33.66 24.62
CA GLU A 266 22.99 32.35 24.37
C GLU A 266 24.48 32.51 24.05
N TRP A 267 24.87 33.53 23.30
CA TRP A 267 26.27 33.81 22.98
C TRP A 267 27.15 34.00 24.22
N ARG A 268 26.64 34.68 25.25
CA ARG A 268 27.37 34.87 26.51
C ARG A 268 27.64 33.56 27.27
N LYS A 269 26.93 32.47 26.94
CA LYS A 269 27.16 31.15 27.55
C LYS A 269 28.32 30.42 26.88
N ILE A 270 28.69 30.82 25.66
CA ILE A 270 29.81 30.27 24.90
C ILE A 270 31.07 30.95 25.43
N LEU A 271 31.84 30.22 26.25
CA LEU A 271 33.06 30.71 26.88
C LEU A 271 34.32 30.38 26.06
N SER A 272 34.25 29.37 25.19
CA SER A 272 35.33 28.90 24.32
C SER A 272 34.85 28.80 22.87
N ASP A 273 35.79 28.71 21.92
CA ASP A 273 35.52 28.37 20.52
C ASP A 273 34.76 29.44 19.72
N VAL A 274 34.84 30.70 20.14
CA VAL A 274 34.19 31.84 19.46
C VAL A 274 34.53 31.89 17.96
N ASP A 275 35.81 31.72 17.61
CA ASP A 275 36.26 31.75 16.21
C ASP A 275 35.68 30.59 15.40
N VAL A 276 35.65 29.37 15.98
CA VAL A 276 35.07 28.17 15.35
C VAL A 276 33.57 28.37 15.09
N VAL A 277 32.85 28.95 16.06
CA VAL A 277 31.42 29.23 15.91
C VAL A 277 31.17 30.25 14.80
N ILE A 278 32.04 31.25 14.63
CA ILE A 278 31.94 32.26 13.56
C ILE A 278 32.20 31.61 12.19
N ASP A 279 33.24 30.79 12.07
CA ASP A 279 33.60 30.10 10.83
C ASP A 279 32.48 29.14 10.38
N VAL A 280 31.99 28.28 11.29
CA VAL A 280 30.92 27.33 10.97
C VAL A 280 29.60 28.05 10.67
N ALA A 281 29.33 29.18 11.33
CA ALA A 281 28.19 30.03 10.98
C ALA A 281 28.28 30.57 9.54
N GLY A 282 29.49 30.90 9.08
CA GLY A 282 29.78 31.26 7.69
C GLY A 282 29.51 30.11 6.71
N ASP A 283 29.98 28.90 7.02
CA ASP A 283 29.75 27.71 6.19
C ASP A 283 28.26 27.36 6.06
N TRP A 284 27.52 27.42 7.16
CA TRP A 284 26.07 27.22 7.15
C TRP A 284 25.35 28.30 6.32
N ALA A 285 25.79 29.55 6.41
CA ALA A 285 25.24 30.64 5.61
C ALA A 285 25.44 30.39 4.10
N ALA A 286 26.66 30.06 3.70
CA ALA A 286 27.02 29.74 2.31
C ALA A 286 26.25 28.52 1.80
N HIS A 287 26.07 27.50 2.64
CA HIS A 287 25.30 26.32 2.32
C HIS A 287 23.82 26.65 2.04
N TYR A 288 23.18 27.46 2.88
CA TYR A 288 21.80 27.88 2.66
C TYR A 288 21.61 28.75 1.42
N GLU A 289 22.57 29.63 1.12
CA GLU A 289 22.57 30.43 -0.10
C GLU A 289 22.71 29.56 -1.35
N LYS A 290 23.65 28.60 -1.34
CA LYS A 290 23.87 27.65 -2.45
C LYS A 290 22.62 26.82 -2.78
N HIS A 291 21.84 26.45 -1.77
CA HIS A 291 20.63 25.64 -1.93
C HIS A 291 19.33 26.46 -2.06
N GLY A 292 19.42 27.80 -2.10
CA GLY A 292 18.24 28.67 -2.31
C GLY A 292 17.20 28.56 -1.20
N ILE A 293 17.60 28.25 0.04
CA ILE A 293 16.66 28.06 1.14
C ILE A 293 16.04 29.40 1.56
N GLU A 294 14.71 29.47 1.60
CA GLU A 294 14.02 30.66 2.12
C GLU A 294 14.37 30.93 3.60
N LYS A 295 14.60 32.20 3.94
CA LYS A 295 14.98 32.65 5.30
C LYS A 295 14.06 32.16 6.44
N LYS A 296 12.80 31.82 6.14
CA LYS A 296 11.84 31.30 7.13
C LYS A 296 12.18 29.88 7.63
N TRP A 297 12.87 29.08 6.81
CA TRP A 297 13.28 27.71 7.12
C TRP A 297 14.66 27.60 7.78
N ILE A 298 15.43 28.70 7.77
CA ILE A 298 16.71 28.80 8.48
C ILE A 298 16.41 28.91 9.98
N PRO A 299 17.04 28.09 10.85
CA PRO A 299 16.84 28.18 12.29
C PRO A 299 17.18 29.57 12.84
N GLU A 300 16.50 29.96 13.90
CA GLU A 300 16.80 31.22 14.59
C GLU A 300 18.20 31.13 15.22
N PRO A 301 19.00 32.21 15.18
CA PRO A 301 20.38 32.18 15.69
C PRO A 301 20.44 31.77 17.16
N ALA A 302 19.45 32.16 17.97
CA ALA A 302 19.37 31.71 19.36
C ALA A 302 19.19 30.19 19.50
N ASN A 303 18.34 29.57 18.66
CA ASN A 303 18.11 28.13 18.70
C ASN A 303 19.30 27.35 18.12
N TRP A 304 20.00 27.92 17.14
CA TRP A 304 21.21 27.32 16.58
C TRP A 304 22.35 27.34 17.60
N LEU A 305 22.55 28.47 18.30
CA LEU A 305 23.53 28.59 19.38
C LEU A 305 23.18 27.69 20.58
N ALA A 306 21.92 27.67 21.02
CA ALA A 306 21.49 26.84 22.15
C ALA A 306 21.58 25.33 21.88
N GLY A 307 21.57 24.92 20.62
CA GLY A 307 21.68 23.53 20.20
C GLY A 307 23.12 23.09 19.90
N GLU A 308 24.12 23.94 20.15
CA GLU A 308 25.55 23.64 19.90
C GLU A 308 25.83 23.16 18.48
N ARG A 309 25.07 23.66 17.50
CA ARG A 309 25.05 23.15 16.12
C ARG A 309 26.31 23.44 15.31
N TRP A 310 27.28 24.13 15.89
CA TRP A 310 28.63 24.22 15.32
C TRP A 310 29.40 22.90 15.43
N LEU A 311 28.94 21.96 16.26
CA LEU A 311 29.47 20.58 16.34
C LEU A 311 28.75 19.60 15.40
N GLU A 312 27.63 20.02 14.78
CA GLU A 312 26.88 19.21 13.82
C GLU A 312 27.42 19.40 12.39
N ASP A 313 27.41 18.32 11.60
CA ASP A 313 27.67 18.41 10.16
C ASP A 313 26.63 19.27 9.44
N LEU A 314 27.02 19.83 8.29
CA LEU A 314 26.14 20.63 7.43
C LEU A 314 24.82 19.87 7.14
N PRO A 315 23.65 20.50 7.35
CA PRO A 315 22.38 19.82 7.25
C PRO A 315 22.13 19.35 5.81
N ILE A 316 21.69 18.11 5.63
CA ILE A 316 21.25 17.61 4.31
C ILE A 316 20.00 18.41 3.91
N VAL A 317 20.11 19.28 2.92
CA VAL A 317 18.97 20.07 2.44
C VAL A 317 17.94 19.16 1.79
N HIS A 318 16.82 18.96 2.48
CA HIS A 318 15.65 18.33 1.90
C HIS A 318 14.84 19.40 1.18
N ILE A 319 14.83 19.33 -0.15
CA ILE A 319 14.13 20.26 -1.07
C ILE A 319 12.62 20.28 -0.79
N ASP A 320 12.11 19.22 -0.15
CA ASP A 320 10.69 19.06 0.13
C ASP A 320 10.38 19.27 1.62
N ALA A 321 9.37 20.10 1.91
CA ALA A 321 8.83 20.29 3.26
C ALA A 321 8.44 18.96 3.95
N LYS A 322 8.15 17.93 3.15
CA LYS A 322 7.87 16.57 3.63
C LYS A 322 9.13 15.83 4.09
N GLY A 323 10.25 15.98 3.38
CA GLY A 323 11.54 15.43 3.78
C GLY A 323 12.05 16.08 5.07
N ALA A 324 11.89 17.40 5.20
CA ALA A 324 12.22 18.13 6.43
C ALA A 324 11.40 17.66 7.65
N ALA A 325 10.10 17.36 7.46
CA ALA A 325 9.25 16.84 8.53
C ALA A 325 9.66 15.43 8.97
N ILE A 326 10.07 14.57 8.03
CA ILE A 326 10.54 13.20 8.31
C ILE A 326 11.89 13.23 9.04
N ALA A 327 12.85 14.04 8.58
CA ALA A 327 14.14 14.19 9.24
C ALA A 327 13.98 14.76 10.67
N LYS A 328 13.09 15.74 10.85
CA LYS A 328 12.77 16.30 12.18
C LYS A 328 12.09 15.29 13.10
N ALA A 329 11.20 14.44 12.57
CA ALA A 329 10.58 13.36 13.33
C ALA A 329 11.60 12.30 13.75
N LYS A 330 12.62 12.04 12.91
CA LYS A 330 13.71 11.10 13.21
C LYS A 330 14.70 11.66 14.25
N ALA A 331 15.02 12.94 14.18
CA ALA A 331 15.92 13.61 15.14
C ALA A 331 15.29 13.82 16.53
N ASN A 332 13.97 14.01 16.60
CA ASN A 332 13.25 14.21 17.88
C ASN A 332 12.67 12.91 18.47
N ALA A 333 12.86 11.76 17.82
CA ALA A 333 12.47 10.49 18.42
C ALA A 333 13.36 10.28 19.67
N PRO A 334 12.79 10.03 20.87
CA PRO A 334 13.59 9.77 22.06
C PRO A 334 14.52 8.61 21.73
N ALA A 335 15.82 8.82 21.96
CA ALA A 335 16.86 7.81 21.76
C ALA A 335 16.35 6.52 22.41
N LYS A 336 16.00 5.55 21.57
CA LYS A 336 15.51 4.25 22.02
C LYS A 336 16.67 3.68 22.82
N ALA A 337 16.49 3.59 24.14
CA ALA A 337 17.47 3.05 25.07
C ALA A 337 18.09 1.80 24.45
N ASP A 338 19.40 1.83 24.32
CA ASP A 338 20.22 0.86 23.63
C ASP A 338 19.81 -0.56 24.01
N LEU A 339 19.17 -1.24 23.05
CA LEU A 339 19.29 -2.67 22.93
C LEU A 339 20.77 -2.92 22.64
N LYS A 340 21.51 -3.16 23.73
CA LYS A 340 22.79 -3.86 23.83
C LYS A 340 23.25 -4.36 22.46
N ALA A 341 24.12 -3.60 21.83
CA ALA A 341 24.80 -4.01 20.61
C ALA A 341 25.39 -5.40 20.84
N GLU A 342 24.83 -6.41 20.19
CA GLU A 342 25.53 -7.65 19.99
C GLU A 342 26.82 -7.30 19.22
N PRO A 343 27.96 -7.88 19.60
CA PRO A 343 29.21 -7.65 18.88
C PRO A 343 28.98 -7.97 17.41
N GLN A 344 29.24 -7.00 16.53
CA GLN A 344 29.39 -7.32 15.11
C GLN A 344 30.40 -8.46 15.03
N PRO A 345 30.03 -9.62 14.47
CA PRO A 345 31.02 -10.65 14.23
C PRO A 345 32.08 -10.03 13.32
N ASP A 346 33.35 -10.22 13.70
CA ASP A 346 34.46 -10.05 12.79
C ASP A 346 34.04 -10.67 11.46
N ASN A 347 34.01 -9.83 10.42
CA ASN A 347 33.57 -10.21 9.08
C ASN A 347 34.70 -11.05 8.46
N ASP A 348 34.90 -12.24 9.04
CA ASP A 348 35.64 -13.32 8.43
C ASP A 348 34.94 -13.59 7.11
N ASN A 349 35.66 -13.34 6.01
CA ASN A 349 35.28 -13.62 4.63
C ASN A 349 35.11 -15.13 4.37
N GLU A 350 34.53 -15.90 5.29
CA GLU A 350 34.00 -17.20 4.93
C GLU A 350 32.87 -16.96 3.91
N PRO A 351 32.95 -17.58 2.72
CA PRO A 351 31.97 -17.40 1.68
C PRO A 351 30.64 -17.95 2.20
N ALA A 352 29.80 -17.05 2.72
CA ALA A 352 28.47 -17.38 3.17
C ALA A 352 27.77 -18.10 2.01
N VAL A 353 27.31 -19.32 2.26
CA VAL A 353 26.65 -20.14 1.25
C VAL A 353 25.37 -19.42 0.83
N ILE A 354 25.42 -18.75 -0.32
CA ILE A 354 24.27 -18.05 -0.88
C ILE A 354 23.20 -19.09 -1.17
N PRO A 355 22.01 -18.99 -0.54
CA PRO A 355 20.89 -19.90 -0.80
C PRO A 355 20.61 -19.98 -2.30
N GLU A 356 20.36 -21.19 -2.81
CA GLU A 356 20.23 -21.40 -4.25
C GLU A 356 19.12 -20.58 -4.89
N PHE A 357 18.07 -20.26 -4.15
CA PHE A 357 16.98 -19.42 -4.63
C PHE A 357 17.31 -17.92 -4.68
N MET A 358 18.37 -17.48 -3.99
CA MET A 358 18.91 -16.11 -4.04
C MET A 358 19.92 -15.90 -5.16
N LYS A 359 20.50 -16.98 -5.69
CA LYS A 359 21.16 -16.93 -7.00
C LYS A 359 20.03 -16.59 -7.98
N GLY A 360 20.00 -15.35 -8.45
CA GLY A 360 18.82 -14.76 -9.09
C GLY A 360 18.28 -15.55 -10.29
N SER A 361 17.31 -14.99 -11.00
CA SER A 361 16.68 -15.69 -12.13
C SER A 361 17.55 -16.02 -13.36
N PRO A 362 18.85 -15.66 -13.53
CA PRO A 362 19.62 -16.09 -14.71
C PRO A 362 19.57 -17.57 -15.05
N SER A 363 19.50 -18.45 -14.04
CA SER A 363 19.45 -19.91 -14.24
C SER A 363 18.09 -20.42 -14.73
N LEU A 364 17.02 -19.66 -14.54
CA LEU A 364 15.65 -20.04 -14.91
C LEU A 364 15.29 -19.62 -16.35
N TRP A 365 16.11 -18.77 -16.97
CA TRP A 365 15.87 -18.32 -18.33
C TRP A 365 16.32 -19.39 -19.33
N PRO A 366 15.48 -19.78 -20.31
CA PRO A 366 15.92 -20.70 -21.35
C PRO A 366 17.06 -20.06 -22.15
N VAL A 367 18.06 -20.85 -22.52
CA VAL A 367 19.23 -20.34 -23.28
C VAL A 367 18.78 -19.82 -24.64
N GLY A 368 19.16 -18.58 -24.98
CA GLY A 368 18.78 -17.94 -26.23
C GLY A 368 18.78 -16.41 -26.18
N ALA A 369 18.43 -15.80 -27.32
CA ALA A 369 18.19 -14.37 -27.43
C ALA A 369 16.69 -14.11 -27.62
N TYR A 370 16.14 -13.18 -26.85
CA TYR A 370 14.72 -12.86 -26.82
C TYR A 370 14.54 -11.35 -26.93
N TRP A 371 13.74 -10.90 -27.89
CA TRP A 371 13.21 -9.53 -27.88
C TRP A 371 11.82 -9.52 -27.25
N GLY A 372 11.51 -8.48 -26.49
CA GLY A 372 10.28 -8.39 -25.69
C GLY A 372 10.25 -7.15 -24.83
N GLU A 373 9.35 -7.13 -23.86
CA GLU A 373 9.16 -6.02 -22.92
C GLU A 373 8.74 -6.53 -21.54
N PHE A 374 9.01 -5.74 -20.50
CA PHE A 374 8.46 -6.01 -19.16
C PHE A 374 7.01 -5.52 -19.08
N ILE A 375 6.10 -6.38 -18.62
CA ILE A 375 4.64 -6.10 -18.61
C ILE A 375 4.05 -6.00 -17.19
N GLU A 376 4.73 -6.55 -16.20
CA GLU A 376 4.33 -6.52 -14.79
C GLU A 376 5.61 -6.34 -13.94
N ASN A 377 5.51 -5.58 -12.86
CA ASN A 377 6.56 -5.46 -11.86
C ASN A 377 5.97 -5.49 -10.45
N ASP A 378 6.76 -5.96 -9.49
CA ASP A 378 6.45 -5.89 -8.06
C ASP A 378 7.75 -5.71 -7.25
N VAL A 379 7.64 -5.08 -6.07
CA VAL A 379 8.74 -4.95 -5.11
C VAL A 379 8.43 -5.84 -3.92
N VAL A 380 9.12 -6.98 -3.85
CA VAL A 380 8.90 -7.99 -2.83
C VAL A 380 9.95 -7.85 -1.75
N LYS A 381 9.50 -7.72 -0.50
CA LYS A 381 10.38 -7.81 0.68
C LYS A 381 10.47 -9.26 1.13
N GLU A 382 11.66 -9.79 1.20
CA GLU A 382 11.94 -11.17 1.64
C GLU A 382 12.77 -11.16 2.93
N TYR A 383 12.88 -12.32 3.59
CA TYR A 383 13.68 -12.51 4.81
C TYR A 383 13.42 -11.47 5.91
N ASP A 384 12.19 -11.46 6.41
CA ASP A 384 11.74 -10.52 7.45
C ASP A 384 11.95 -9.05 7.08
N GLY A 385 11.99 -8.76 5.77
CA GLY A 385 12.17 -7.40 5.23
C GLY A 385 13.62 -6.92 5.19
N LYS A 386 14.60 -7.82 5.34
CA LYS A 386 16.03 -7.51 5.19
C LYS A 386 16.48 -7.46 3.73
N ASP A 387 15.81 -8.20 2.84
CA ASP A 387 16.11 -8.23 1.42
C ASP A 387 14.95 -7.61 0.63
N VAL A 388 15.27 -6.81 -0.38
CA VAL A 388 14.30 -6.18 -1.29
C VAL A 388 14.59 -6.65 -2.70
N ALA A 389 13.63 -7.36 -3.29
CA ALA A 389 13.72 -7.87 -4.66
C ALA A 389 12.75 -7.14 -5.59
N ALA A 390 13.25 -6.70 -6.74
CA ALA A 390 12.44 -6.31 -7.89
C ALA A 390 12.08 -7.58 -8.67
N ASP A 391 10.78 -7.85 -8.79
CA ASP A 391 10.24 -8.99 -9.52
C ASP A 391 9.59 -8.50 -10.82
N LEU A 392 10.19 -8.85 -11.94
CA LEU A 392 9.81 -8.34 -13.26
C LEU A 392 9.29 -9.49 -14.12
N LEU A 393 8.20 -9.25 -14.86
CA LEU A 393 7.63 -10.23 -15.78
C LEU A 393 7.87 -9.80 -17.23
N PHE A 394 8.68 -10.56 -17.95
CA PHE A 394 9.06 -10.29 -19.32
C PHE A 394 8.19 -11.07 -20.31
N LEU A 395 7.57 -10.38 -21.27
CA LEU A 395 6.80 -11.00 -22.36
C LEU A 395 7.69 -11.16 -23.59
N VAL A 396 7.86 -12.41 -24.04
CA VAL A 396 8.69 -12.73 -25.21
C VAL A 396 7.91 -12.46 -26.52
N ASN A 397 8.37 -11.49 -27.31
CA ASN A 397 7.81 -11.12 -28.62
C ASN A 397 8.62 -11.72 -29.80
N SER A 398 9.86 -12.13 -29.52
CA SER A 398 10.49 -13.37 -29.95
C SER A 398 9.80 -14.36 -30.90
N PRO A 399 9.88 -14.37 -32.25
CA PRO A 399 9.41 -15.53 -33.00
C PRO A 399 10.24 -16.78 -32.61
N GLY A 400 9.59 -17.81 -32.08
CA GLY A 400 10.25 -19.01 -31.60
C GLY A 400 9.42 -19.84 -30.62
N PRO A 401 9.98 -20.90 -30.03
CA PRO A 401 9.27 -21.81 -29.10
C PRO A 401 8.85 -21.15 -27.79
N HIS A 402 9.31 -19.92 -27.54
CA HIS A 402 8.97 -19.11 -26.37
C HIS A 402 8.10 -17.89 -26.71
N PHE A 403 7.65 -17.72 -27.96
CA PHE A 403 6.76 -16.62 -28.33
C PHE A 403 5.50 -16.58 -27.46
N GLY A 404 5.19 -15.40 -26.91
CA GLY A 404 4.05 -15.17 -26.03
C GLY A 404 4.18 -15.75 -24.62
N LYS A 405 5.31 -16.41 -24.29
CA LYS A 405 5.56 -16.86 -22.91
C LYS A 405 5.98 -15.68 -22.03
N LYS A 406 5.56 -15.76 -20.77
CA LYS A 406 5.96 -14.84 -19.71
C LYS A 406 7.13 -15.44 -18.93
N LEU A 407 8.27 -14.75 -18.88
CA LEU A 407 9.47 -15.15 -18.14
C LEU A 407 9.62 -14.24 -16.92
N ARG A 408 9.69 -14.85 -15.73
CA ARG A 408 9.88 -14.11 -14.48
C ARG A 408 11.38 -13.81 -14.27
N HIS A 409 11.69 -12.61 -13.83
CA HIS A 409 13.03 -12.15 -13.56
C HIS A 409 13.09 -11.44 -12.22
N LYS A 410 13.65 -12.12 -11.21
CA LYS A 410 13.84 -11.60 -9.87
C LYS A 410 15.26 -11.07 -9.70
N ILE A 411 15.38 -9.82 -9.28
CA ILE A 411 16.63 -9.09 -9.04
C ILE A 411 16.62 -8.57 -7.60
N TYR A 412 17.64 -8.86 -6.81
CA TYR A 412 17.77 -8.32 -5.45
C TYR A 412 18.43 -6.94 -5.48
N VAL A 413 17.66 -5.89 -5.20
CA VAL A 413 18.13 -4.48 -5.23
C VAL A 413 18.82 -4.10 -3.92
N GLU A 414 18.33 -4.65 -2.81
CA GLU A 414 18.95 -4.59 -1.49
C GLU A 414 19.04 -6.03 -0.96
N SER A 415 20.21 -6.42 -0.47
CA SER A 415 20.35 -7.73 0.16
C SER A 415 21.37 -7.72 1.29
N ALA A 416 21.14 -8.57 2.30
CA ALA A 416 22.13 -8.86 3.34
C ALA A 416 23.43 -9.46 2.75
N PHE A 417 23.36 -10.10 1.58
CA PHE A 417 24.52 -10.64 0.88
C PHE A 417 25.02 -9.65 -0.15
N LYS A 418 26.20 -9.06 0.11
CA LYS A 418 26.80 -8.03 -0.76
C LYS A 418 26.93 -8.46 -2.22
N SER A 419 27.36 -9.69 -2.48
CA SER A 419 27.52 -10.22 -3.85
C SER A 419 26.20 -10.29 -4.62
N VAL A 420 25.11 -10.72 -3.94
CA VAL A 420 23.76 -10.80 -4.52
C VAL A 420 23.23 -9.40 -4.83
N GLN A 421 23.46 -8.44 -3.92
CA GLN A 421 23.09 -7.04 -4.14
C GLN A 421 23.88 -6.41 -5.31
N GLU A 422 25.20 -6.63 -5.38
CA GLU A 422 26.04 -6.10 -6.46
C GLU A 422 25.62 -6.66 -7.83
N ASP A 423 25.33 -7.95 -7.91
CA ASP A 423 24.82 -8.58 -9.14
C ASP A 423 23.43 -8.04 -9.50
N GLY A 424 22.55 -7.86 -8.52
CA GLY A 424 21.22 -7.29 -8.75
C GLY A 424 21.26 -5.85 -9.27
N GLN A 425 22.08 -5.00 -8.65
CA GLN A 425 22.32 -3.64 -9.11
C GLN A 425 22.94 -3.61 -10.53
N ARG A 426 23.85 -4.54 -10.83
CA ARG A 426 24.43 -4.69 -12.17
C ARG A 426 23.37 -5.05 -13.22
N TYR A 427 22.46 -5.98 -12.91
CA TYR A 427 21.36 -6.31 -13.81
C TYR A 427 20.43 -5.11 -14.02
N LEU A 428 20.05 -4.41 -12.94
CA LEU A 428 19.19 -3.24 -13.04
C LEU A 428 19.81 -2.15 -13.90
N MET A 429 21.11 -1.82 -13.70
CA MET A 429 21.83 -0.86 -14.55
C MET A 429 21.90 -1.30 -16.01
N SER A 430 22.09 -2.59 -16.28
CA SER A 430 22.11 -3.12 -17.65
C SER A 430 20.74 -2.99 -18.33
N ILE A 431 19.64 -3.20 -17.58
CA ILE A 431 18.26 -2.98 -18.08
C ILE A 431 18.05 -1.49 -18.35
N CYS A 432 18.45 -0.60 -17.44
CA CYS A 432 18.38 0.86 -17.62
C CYS A 432 19.06 1.30 -18.93
N GLY A 433 20.29 0.82 -19.15
CA GLY A 433 21.07 1.11 -20.35
C GLY A 433 20.40 0.61 -21.64
N ALA A 434 19.90 -0.64 -21.64
CA ALA A 434 19.20 -1.22 -22.78
C ALA A 434 17.91 -0.47 -23.14
N VAL A 435 17.23 0.09 -22.14
CA VAL A 435 15.97 0.85 -22.29
C VAL A 435 16.23 2.34 -22.57
N GLY A 436 17.45 2.84 -22.34
CA GLY A 436 17.80 4.25 -22.52
C GLY A 436 17.35 5.17 -21.37
N VAL A 437 17.27 4.64 -20.15
CA VAL A 437 16.98 5.40 -18.92
C VAL A 437 18.27 5.53 -18.12
N SER A 438 18.62 6.74 -17.68
CA SER A 438 19.87 7.00 -16.96
C SER A 438 19.83 6.58 -15.48
N SER A 439 18.66 6.68 -14.87
CA SER A 439 18.38 6.38 -13.46
C SER A 439 16.89 6.12 -13.31
N ILE A 440 16.51 5.22 -12.41
CA ILE A 440 15.12 4.87 -12.17
C ILE A 440 14.75 5.25 -10.75
N GLU A 441 13.66 5.99 -10.58
CA GLU A 441 13.04 6.22 -9.26
C GLU A 441 11.94 5.19 -9.00
N GLU A 442 11.20 4.79 -10.05
CA GLU A 442 10.10 3.83 -9.98
C GLU A 442 10.23 2.72 -11.04
N LEU A 443 10.01 1.44 -10.66
CA LEU A 443 10.10 0.30 -11.58
C LEU A 443 9.15 0.40 -12.79
N ASP A 444 8.08 1.18 -12.67
CA ASP A 444 7.13 1.46 -13.76
C ASP A 444 7.81 2.12 -14.97
N GLU A 445 8.92 2.83 -14.77
CA GLU A 445 9.70 3.42 -15.84
C GLU A 445 10.33 2.38 -16.78
N LEU A 446 10.41 1.11 -16.37
CA LEU A 446 10.92 -0.01 -17.19
C LEU A 446 9.83 -0.71 -18.00
N MET A 447 8.55 -0.47 -17.70
CA MET A 447 7.45 -1.23 -18.29
C MET A 447 7.18 -0.82 -19.73
N PHE A 448 6.77 -1.80 -20.55
CA PHE A 448 6.38 -1.62 -21.96
C PHE A 448 7.46 -0.99 -22.85
N LYS A 449 8.72 -1.12 -22.43
CA LYS A 449 9.88 -0.66 -23.19
C LYS A 449 10.55 -1.86 -23.84
N PRO A 450 10.65 -1.87 -25.18
CA PRO A 450 11.19 -3.01 -25.90
C PRO A 450 12.71 -3.09 -25.69
N LEU A 451 13.20 -4.30 -25.40
CA LEU A 451 14.63 -4.57 -25.26
C LEU A 451 14.95 -6.01 -25.67
N MET A 452 16.23 -6.28 -25.92
CA MET A 452 16.73 -7.64 -26.17
C MET A 452 17.41 -8.21 -24.93
N VAL A 453 17.07 -9.45 -24.59
CA VAL A 453 17.64 -10.22 -23.51
C VAL A 453 18.36 -11.43 -24.10
N LYS A 454 19.65 -11.58 -23.81
CA LYS A 454 20.43 -12.76 -24.17
C LYS A 454 20.81 -13.52 -22.92
N ALA A 455 20.33 -14.76 -22.82
CA ALA A 455 20.57 -15.68 -21.72
C ALA A 455 21.51 -16.81 -22.18
N ASP A 456 22.69 -16.89 -21.57
CA ASP A 456 23.72 -17.90 -21.87
C ASP A 456 23.68 -19.09 -20.89
N GLY A 457 22.61 -19.20 -20.08
CA GLY A 457 22.44 -20.21 -19.02
C GLY A 457 23.12 -19.87 -17.70
N ASN A 458 24.25 -19.14 -17.76
CA ASN A 458 24.96 -18.65 -16.57
C ASN A 458 24.72 -17.16 -16.31
N LYS A 459 24.54 -16.38 -17.38
CA LYS A 459 24.44 -14.92 -17.34
C LYS A 459 23.34 -14.44 -18.25
N ILE A 460 22.67 -13.38 -17.83
CA ILE A 460 21.75 -12.61 -18.67
C ILE A 460 22.41 -11.27 -19.04
N THR A 461 22.29 -10.89 -20.31
CA THR A 461 22.72 -9.59 -20.81
C THR A 461 21.56 -8.88 -21.48
N TYR A 462 21.50 -7.56 -21.31
CA TYR A 462 20.44 -6.71 -21.83
C TYR A 462 21.03 -5.76 -22.87
N LEU A 463 20.39 -5.67 -24.03
CA LEU A 463 20.85 -4.90 -25.19
C LEU A 463 19.72 -4.04 -25.74
N LYS A 464 20.06 -2.87 -26.27
CA LYS A 464 19.10 -1.99 -26.94
C LYS A 464 18.62 -2.68 -28.22
N LEU A 465 17.32 -2.57 -28.53
CA LEU A 465 16.74 -3.24 -29.70
C LEU A 465 17.42 -2.80 -31.02
N GLU A 466 17.86 -1.55 -31.11
CA GLU A 466 18.57 -1.01 -32.28
C GLU A 466 19.96 -1.64 -32.51
N GLU A 467 20.61 -2.13 -31.44
CA GLU A 467 21.94 -2.76 -31.54
C GLU A 467 21.84 -4.27 -31.86
N ALA A 468 20.62 -4.80 -31.82
CA ALA A 468 20.32 -6.22 -32.01
C ALA A 468 19.93 -6.58 -33.46
N ALA A 469 19.48 -5.59 -34.23
CA ALA A 469 19.09 -5.71 -35.64
C ALA A 469 20.31 -5.51 -36.55
#